data_AF-A0A6I4NKY3-F1
#
_entry.id   AF-A0A6I4NKY3-F1
#
_cell.length_a   1.000
_cell.length_b   1.000
_cell.length_c   1.000
_cell.angle_alpha   90.00
_cell.angle_beta   90.00
_cell.angle_gamma   90.00
#
_symmetry.space_group_name_H-M   'P 1'
#
loop_
_entity.id
_entity.type
_entity.pdbx_description
1 polymer ?
#
loop_
_entity_poly.entity_id
_entity_poly.type
_entity_poly.pdbx_seq_one_letter_code
_entity_poly.pdbx_strand_id
1 'polypeptide(L)'
;MWTAGFWKATAERALRTFAQSLAAVLVAGATTLLDVEWKAALATAGMATLLAVLTAVGAANAGAGGPGITETPTTRGGHATP
;
A
#
# COMPACT_ATOMS: atom_id res chain seq x y z
N MET A 1 14.52 0.64 -4.08
CA MET A 1 13.91 -0.61 -3.57
C MET A 1 14.63 -1.20 -2.35
N TRP A 2 15.94 -1.02 -2.16
CA TRP A 2 16.66 -1.62 -1.02
C TRP A 2 16.85 -0.74 0.22
N THR A 3 16.22 0.43 0.28
CA THR A 3 16.30 1.30 1.45
C THR A 3 15.31 0.87 2.52
N ALA A 4 15.69 1.00 3.80
CA ALA A 4 14.80 0.72 4.93
C ALA A 4 13.51 1.56 4.87
N GLY A 5 13.58 2.80 4.37
CA GLY A 5 12.40 3.67 4.19
C GLY A 5 11.40 3.12 3.17
N PHE A 6 11.87 2.56 2.06
CA PHE A 6 11.00 1.92 1.07
C PHE A 6 10.28 0.71 1.66
N TRP A 7 10.99 -0.16 2.37
CA TRP A 7 10.40 -1.34 3.00
C TRP A 7 9.44 -0.98 4.13
N LYS A 8 9.71 0.07 4.91
CA LYS A 8 8.79 0.59 5.93
C LYS A 8 7.49 1.10 5.31
N ALA A 9 7.57 1.94 4.27
CA ALA A 9 6.39 2.45 3.56
C ALA A 9 5.61 1.32 2.85
N THR A 10 6.31 0.34 2.29
CA THR A 10 5.69 -0.83 1.64
C THR A 10 4.96 -1.70 2.68
N ALA A 11 5.59 -1.97 3.82
CA ALA A 11 4.99 -2.74 4.91
C ALA A 11 3.73 -2.06 5.48
N GLU A 12 3.77 -0.74 5.67
CA GLU A 12 2.62 0.03 6.12
C GLU A 12 1.44 -0.07 5.14
N ARG A 13 1.71 0.08 3.83
CA ARG A 13 0.68 -0.06 2.77
C ARG A 13 0.15 -1.48 2.67
N ALA A 14 1.02 -2.48 2.78
CA ALA A 14 0.65 -3.89 2.76
C ALA A 14 -0.24 -4.23 3.96
N LEU A 15 0.13 -3.81 5.17
CA LEU A 15 -0.66 -4.03 6.39
C LEU A 15 -2.02 -3.32 6.33
N ARG A 16 -2.05 -2.08 5.82
CA ARG A 16 -3.31 -1.37 5.61
C ARG A 16 -4.22 -2.12 4.63
N THR A 17 -3.66 -2.65 3.54
CA THR A 17 -4.41 -3.45 2.56
C THR A 17 -4.91 -4.75 3.16
N PHE A 18 -4.10 -5.43 3.98
CA PHE A 18 -4.50 -6.62 4.72
C PHE A 18 -5.71 -6.34 5.61
N ALA A 19 -5.62 -5.30 6.45
CA ALA A 19 -6.70 -4.94 7.36
C ALA A 19 -7.98 -4.57 6.61
N GLN A 20 -7.88 -3.78 5.55
CA GLN A 20 -9.03 -3.35 4.75
C GLN A 20 -9.70 -4.52 4.01
N SER A 21 -8.92 -5.42 3.42
CA SER A 21 -9.45 -6.60 2.71
C SER A 21 -10.04 -7.62 3.67
N LEU A 22 -9.40 -7.87 4.81
CA LEU A 22 -9.94 -8.73 5.86
C LEU A 22 -11.27 -8.17 6.38
N ALA A 23 -11.32 -6.88 6.70
CA ALA A 23 -12.54 -6.22 7.15
C ALA A 23 -13.67 -6.32 6.10
N ALA A 24 -13.35 -6.15 4.81
CA ALA A 24 -14.35 -6.27 3.75
C ALA A 24 -14.95 -7.68 3.67
N VAL A 25 -14.12 -8.73 3.74
CA VAL A 25 -14.59 -10.13 3.68
C VAL A 25 -15.37 -10.51 4.94
N LEU A 26 -14.91 -10.04 6.11
CA LEU A 26 -15.64 -10.21 7.36
C LEU A 26 -17.01 -9.52 7.30
N VAL A 27 -17.10 -8.28 6.85
CA VAL A 27 -18.39 -7.57 6.74
C VAL A 27 -19.32 -8.23 5.71
N ALA A 28 -18.77 -8.78 4.63
CA ALA A 28 -19.57 -9.41 3.58
C ALA A 28 -20.11 -10.80 3.96
N GLY A 29 -19.38 -11.56 4.78
CA GLY A 29 -19.69 -12.97 5.05
C GLY A 29 -19.91 -13.33 6.52
N ALA A 30 -19.61 -12.45 7.48
CA ALA A 30 -19.77 -12.75 8.90
C ALA A 30 -21.18 -12.43 9.39
N THR A 31 -21.82 -13.42 10.01
CA THR A 31 -23.02 -13.25 10.84
C THR A 31 -22.63 -12.92 12.29
N THR A 32 -21.57 -13.55 12.78
CA THR A 32 -20.95 -13.32 14.10
C THR A 32 -19.44 -13.59 14.01
N LEU A 33 -18.65 -13.10 14.97
CA LEU A 33 -17.18 -13.27 14.98
C LEU A 33 -16.74 -14.74 15.03
N LEU A 34 -17.54 -15.62 15.62
CA LEU A 34 -17.21 -17.03 15.80
C LEU A 34 -17.63 -17.91 14.61
N ASP A 35 -18.58 -17.44 13.81
CA ASP A 35 -19.15 -18.18 12.68
C ASP A 35 -18.42 -17.90 11.35
N VAL A 36 -17.40 -17.03 11.40
CA VAL A 36 -16.59 -16.67 10.23
C VAL A 36 -15.79 -17.85 9.71
N GLU A 37 -15.83 -18.06 8.39
CA GLU A 37 -14.90 -18.94 7.68
C GLU A 37 -13.49 -18.31 7.61
N TRP A 38 -12.77 -18.36 8.74
CA TRP A 38 -11.48 -17.67 8.95
C TRP A 38 -10.43 -18.05 7.92
N LYS A 39 -10.44 -19.29 7.43
CA LYS A 39 -9.49 -19.74 6.40
C LYS A 39 -9.67 -18.95 5.12
N ALA A 40 -10.92 -18.78 4.65
CA ALA A 40 -11.21 -18.02 3.45
C ALA A 40 -10.93 -16.53 3.65
N ALA A 41 -11.30 -15.96 4.80
CA ALA A 41 -11.07 -14.55 5.13
C ALA A 41 -9.58 -14.19 5.19
N LEU A 42 -8.75 -15.04 5.82
CA LEU A 42 -7.31 -14.81 5.88
C LEU A 42 -6.62 -15.07 4.53
N ALA A 43 -7.07 -16.05 3.75
CA ALA A 43 -6.51 -16.33 2.42
C ALA A 43 -6.77 -15.17 1.44
N THR A 44 -7.98 -14.61 1.45
CA THR A 44 -8.35 -13.46 0.62
C THR A 44 -7.57 -12.20 1.01
N ALA A 45 -7.49 -11.90 2.32
CA ALA A 45 -6.69 -10.79 2.81
C ALA A 45 -5.18 -10.97 2.52
N GLY A 46 -4.68 -12.19 2.65
CA GLY A 46 -3.30 -12.55 2.30
C GLY A 46 -3.00 -12.31 0.81
N MET A 47 -3.91 -12.69 -0.08
CA MET A 47 -3.77 -12.44 -1.52
C MET A 47 -3.73 -10.95 -1.84
N ALA A 48 -4.63 -10.15 -1.25
CA ALA A 48 -4.64 -8.69 -1.42
C ALA A 48 -3.33 -8.05 -0.95
N THR A 49 -2.78 -8.54 0.17
CA THR A 49 -1.50 -8.09 0.72
C THR A 49 -0.34 -8.42 -0.21
N LEU A 50 -0.33 -9.64 -0.76
CA LEU A 50 0.69 -10.08 -1.72
C LEU A 50 0.66 -9.23 -3.00
N LEU A 51 -0.53 -8.92 -3.51
CA LEU A 51 -0.71 -8.03 -4.65
C LEU A 51 -0.22 -6.61 -4.35
N ALA A 52 -0.46 -6.08 -3.14
CA ALA A 52 0.01 -4.76 -2.74
C ALA A 52 1.55 -4.69 -2.72
N VAL A 53 2.21 -5.73 -2.19
CA VAL A 53 3.68 -5.82 -2.20
C VAL A 53 4.21 -5.93 -3.63
N LEU A 54 3.62 -6.78 -4.47
CA LEU A 54 4.02 -6.93 -5.86
C LEU A 54 3.87 -5.61 -6.64
N THR A 55 2.78 -4.88 -6.39
CA THR A 55 2.53 -3.54 -6.97
C THR A 55 3.59 -2.54 -6.51
N ALA A 56 3.95 -2.54 -5.23
CA ALA A 56 5.00 -1.67 -4.71
C ALA A 56 6.36 -1.97 -5.35
N VAL A 57 6.69 -3.25 -5.56
CA VAL A 57 7.92 -3.67 -6.25
C VAL A 57 7.89 -3.27 -7.73
N GLY A 58 6.77 -3.49 -8.43
CA GLY A 58 6.60 -3.07 -9.82
C GLY A 58 6.72 -1.56 -9.99
N ALA A 59 6.08 -0.78 -9.12
CA ALA A 59 6.19 0.68 -9.11
C ALA A 59 7.63 1.17 -8.81
N ALA A 60 8.38 0.45 -7.96
CA ALA A 60 9.77 0.77 -7.69
C ALA A 60 10.70 0.48 -8.88
N ASN A 61 10.36 -0.48 -9.75
CA ASN A 61 11.13 -0.83 -10.94
C ASN A 61 10.80 0.07 -12.15
N ALA A 62 9.60 0.67 -12.19
CA ALA A 62 9.15 1.57 -13.26
C ALA A 62 9.89 2.93 -13.31
N GLY A 63 10.89 3.14 -12.44
CA GLY A 63 11.64 4.38 -12.35
C GLY A 63 10.88 5.44 -11.58
N ALA A 64 11.47 5.91 -10.48
CA ALA A 64 11.03 7.11 -9.78
C ALA A 64 11.26 8.33 -10.70
N GLY A 65 10.29 8.61 -11.57
CA GLY A 65 10.22 9.79 -12.43
C GLY A 65 9.10 10.72 -11.98
N GLY A 66 9.14 11.19 -10.73
CA GLY A 66 8.28 12.27 -10.25
C GLY A 66 7.62 12.00 -8.90
N PRO A 67 7.40 13.04 -8.07
CA PRO A 67 6.83 12.89 -6.74
C PRO A 67 5.32 12.68 -6.88
N GLY A 68 4.88 11.43 -6.91
CA GLY A 68 3.45 11.08 -6.90
C GLY A 68 2.63 11.64 -8.08
N ILE A 69 1.39 11.16 -8.19
CA ILE A 69 0.39 11.66 -9.13
C ILE A 69 -0.27 12.97 -8.63
N THR A 70 0.14 13.47 -7.46
CA THR A 70 -0.47 14.65 -6.80
C THR A 70 0.53 15.62 -6.18
N GLU A 71 1.84 15.35 -6.16
CA GLU A 71 2.81 16.32 -5.64
C GLU A 71 3.48 17.06 -6.80
N THR A 72 3.40 18.39 -6.75
CA THR A 72 3.94 19.29 -7.78
C THR A 72 5.34 19.72 -7.35
N PRO A 73 6.35 19.71 -8.23
CA PRO A 73 7.69 20.18 -7.89
C PRO A 73 7.64 21.68 -7.59
N THR A 74 8.03 22.08 -6.37
CA THR A 74 8.36 23.48 -6.08
C THR A 74 9.86 23.68 -6.29
N THR A 75 10.22 24.08 -7.51
CA THR A 75 11.49 24.75 -7.78
C THR A 75 11.18 26.23 -8.01
N ARG A 76 11.42 27.09 -7.01
CA ARG A 76 11.42 28.55 -7.16
C ARG A 76 12.13 29.18 -5.96
N GLY A 77 13.21 29.95 -6.08
CA GLY A 77 13.95 30.40 -7.25
C GLY A 77 15.21 31.15 -6.79
N GLY A 78 16.26 31.11 -7.61
CA GLY A 78 17.36 32.06 -7.50
C GLY A 78 16.87 33.43 -7.94
N HIS A 79 17.03 34.43 -7.09
CA HIS A 79 16.95 35.83 -7.45
C HIS A 79 18.21 36.54 -6.94
N ALA A 80 19.22 36.61 -7.82
CA ALA A 80 20.12 37.76 -7.91
C ALA A 80 19.26 38.97 -8.33
N THR A 81 19.44 40.23 -7.92
CA THR A 81 20.42 41.06 -7.19
C THR A 81 19.70 42.40 -6.92
N PRO A 82 20.13 43.27 -5.98
CA PRO A 82 19.71 44.68 -5.97
C PRO A 82 20.35 45.49 -7.09
#